data_AF-A0A369S6L2-F1
#
_entry.id   AF-A0A369S6L2-F1
#
_cell.length_a   1.000
_cell.length_b   1.000
_cell.length_c   1.000
_cell.angle_alpha   90.00
_cell.angle_beta   90.00
_cell.angle_gamma   90.00
#
_symmetry.space_group_name_H-M   'P 1'
#
loop_
_entity.id
_entity.type
_entity.pdbx_description
1 polymer ?
#
loop_
_entity_poly.entity_id
_entity_poly.type
_entity_poly.pdbx_seq_one_letter_code
_entity_poly.pdbx_strand_id
1 'polypeptide(L)'
;MLHSENQDDLCLNKIFTKDREVGNEAVWSVSSCKPGLGIHQLLDNSYETYWQSDGSQPHLINIQFFKKTYISCLKIYTDFKLDESYTPKEISVRVGLHDHDLHEIHKMELNEPDGWITIPLNIRAFLLQLAILSNHQNGRNSHLRQIKVCVPADSDYIFNHKYSNNEMRSYAMDR
;
A
#
# COMPACT_ATOMS: atom_id res chain seq x y z
N MET A 1 8.30 -25.26 -22.33
CA MET A 1 7.71 -25.84 -21.11
C MET A 1 7.00 -24.69 -20.42
N LEU A 2 5.72 -24.49 -20.76
CA LEU A 2 4.91 -23.39 -20.22
C LEU A 2 4.42 -23.84 -18.84
N HIS A 3 4.78 -23.12 -17.79
CA HIS A 3 4.21 -23.35 -16.47
C HIS A 3 2.70 -23.11 -16.55
N SER A 4 1.92 -24.13 -16.22
CA SER A 4 0.47 -24.06 -16.11
C SER A 4 0.11 -23.05 -15.02
N GLU A 5 -0.48 -21.93 -15.41
CA GLU A 5 -1.12 -21.00 -14.48
C GLU A 5 -2.19 -21.76 -13.68
N ASN A 6 -2.14 -21.67 -12.35
CA ASN A 6 -3.08 -22.36 -11.48
C ASN A 6 -4.52 -21.90 -11.79
N GLN A 7 -5.43 -22.86 -11.90
CA GLN A 7 -6.84 -22.60 -12.21
C GLN A 7 -7.53 -21.75 -11.12
N ASP A 8 -7.00 -21.76 -9.90
CA ASP A 8 -7.42 -20.88 -8.79
C ASP A 8 -7.00 -19.42 -9.01
N ASP A 9 -5.84 -19.15 -9.62
CA ASP A 9 -5.37 -17.80 -9.94
C ASP A 9 -6.22 -17.18 -11.07
N LEU A 10 -6.60 -18.00 -12.06
CA LEU A 10 -7.53 -17.60 -13.13
C LEU A 10 -8.95 -17.32 -12.60
N CYS A 11 -9.41 -18.05 -11.58
CA CYS A 11 -10.71 -17.81 -10.94
C CYS A 11 -10.68 -16.53 -10.07
N LEU A 12 -9.61 -16.27 -9.34
CA LEU A 12 -9.42 -15.04 -8.57
C LEU A 12 -9.47 -13.82 -9.49
N ASN A 13 -8.70 -13.82 -10.57
CA ASN A 13 -8.67 -12.72 -11.54
C ASN A 13 -10.02 -12.46 -12.24
N LYS A 14 -10.93 -13.45 -12.27
CA LYS A 14 -12.30 -13.33 -12.82
C LYS A 14 -13.35 -12.83 -11.83
N ILE A 15 -13.14 -12.97 -10.52
CA ILE A 15 -14.14 -12.59 -9.51
C ILE A 15 -14.01 -11.10 -9.13
N PHE A 16 -12.81 -10.52 -9.22
CA PHE A 16 -12.58 -9.13 -8.80
C PHE A 16 -12.88 -8.13 -9.92
N THR A 17 -14.11 -7.64 -9.99
CA THR A 17 -14.47 -6.61 -10.98
C THR A 17 -14.23 -5.18 -10.49
N LYS A 18 -14.02 -4.98 -9.18
CA LYS A 18 -13.84 -3.64 -8.59
C LYS A 18 -13.09 -3.67 -7.25
N ASP A 19 -12.25 -2.66 -7.05
CA ASP A 19 -11.61 -2.36 -5.76
C ASP A 19 -12.43 -1.35 -4.94
N ARG A 20 -12.35 -1.46 -3.62
CA ARG A 20 -12.89 -0.52 -2.63
C ARG A 20 -11.76 0.08 -1.81
N GLU A 21 -11.75 1.40 -1.67
CA GLU A 21 -10.77 2.12 -0.84
C GLU A 21 -11.13 1.97 0.65
N VAL A 22 -10.13 1.75 1.51
CA VAL A 22 -10.30 1.48 2.96
C VAL A 22 -9.38 2.30 3.86
N GLY A 23 -8.83 3.41 3.38
CA GLY A 23 -7.90 4.23 4.14
C GLY A 23 -8.52 4.78 5.43
N ASN A 24 -9.82 5.06 5.42
CA ASN A 24 -10.57 5.49 6.61
C ASN A 24 -10.82 4.38 7.64
N GLU A 25 -10.50 3.12 7.32
CA GLU A 25 -10.59 1.97 8.25
C GLU A 25 -9.23 1.63 8.90
N ALA A 26 -8.19 2.39 8.58
CA ALA A 26 -6.83 2.17 9.06
C ALA A 26 -6.32 3.32 9.93
N VAL A 27 -5.35 3.02 10.79
CA VAL A 27 -4.56 4.01 11.51
C VAL A 27 -3.29 4.29 10.71
N TRP A 28 -3.01 5.57 10.48
CA TRP A 28 -1.88 6.02 9.69
C TRP A 28 -0.79 6.62 10.59
N SER A 29 0.47 6.36 10.27
CA SER A 29 1.61 7.08 10.84
C SER A 29 2.69 7.30 9.80
N VAL A 30 3.51 8.35 9.99
CA VAL A 30 4.65 8.67 9.13
C VAL A 30 5.91 8.79 9.97
N SER A 31 7.08 8.48 9.39
CA SER A 31 8.36 8.59 10.11
C SER A 31 8.68 10.03 10.54
N SER A 32 8.29 11.00 9.71
CA SER A 32 8.47 12.42 9.96
C SER A 32 7.49 13.23 9.11
N CYS A 33 7.24 14.47 9.49
CA CYS A 33 6.60 15.43 8.61
C CYS A 33 7.04 16.86 8.95
N LYS A 34 7.11 17.70 7.93
CA LYS A 34 7.20 19.14 8.13
C LYS A 34 5.90 19.64 8.79
N PRO A 35 5.95 20.60 9.74
CA PRO A 35 4.75 21.11 10.40
C PRO A 35 3.68 21.56 9.39
N GLY A 36 2.48 21.00 9.50
CA GLY A 36 1.34 21.30 8.63
C GLY A 36 1.27 20.49 7.32
N LEU A 37 2.28 19.67 7.00
CA LEU A 37 2.37 18.85 5.78
C LEU A 37 2.48 17.36 6.14
N GLY A 38 1.46 16.85 6.82
CA GLY A 38 1.42 15.53 7.43
C GLY A 38 0.45 14.56 6.74
N ILE A 39 -0.05 13.61 7.52
CA ILE A 39 -0.96 12.54 7.06
C ILE A 39 -2.24 13.09 6.43
N HIS A 40 -2.76 14.22 6.93
CA HIS A 40 -4.01 14.78 6.40
C HIS A 40 -3.91 15.04 4.89
N GLN A 41 -2.79 15.57 4.42
CA GLN A 41 -2.57 15.86 3.01
C GLN A 41 -2.50 14.60 2.15
N LEU A 42 -2.10 13.45 2.70
CA LEU A 42 -2.09 12.18 1.97
C LEU A 42 -3.49 11.66 1.62
N LEU A 43 -4.51 12.07 2.40
CA LEU A 43 -5.85 11.47 2.42
C LEU A 43 -6.95 12.47 2.02
N ASP A 44 -6.62 13.74 1.79
CA ASP A 44 -7.58 14.82 1.54
C ASP A 44 -8.19 14.85 0.12
N ASN A 45 -7.76 13.94 -0.76
CA ASN A 45 -8.15 13.86 -2.17
C ASN A 45 -7.85 15.13 -2.99
N SER A 46 -6.88 15.96 -2.59
CA SER A 46 -6.34 17.07 -3.38
C SER A 46 -5.00 16.70 -4.02
N TYR A 47 -4.77 17.14 -5.27
CA TYR A 47 -3.48 16.99 -5.95
C TYR A 47 -2.54 18.17 -5.69
N GLU A 48 -3.04 19.25 -5.08
CA GLU A 48 -2.29 20.47 -4.77
C GLU A 48 -1.55 20.38 -3.42
N THR A 49 -2.01 19.47 -2.56
CA THR A 49 -1.49 19.24 -1.22
C THR A 49 -0.63 17.99 -1.20
N TYR A 50 0.29 17.92 -0.23
CA TYR A 50 1.21 16.80 -0.09
C TYR A 50 1.68 16.64 1.36
N TRP A 51 2.00 15.40 1.71
CA TRP A 51 2.89 15.15 2.83
C TRP A 51 4.32 15.47 2.41
N GLN A 52 5.05 16.15 3.30
CA GLN A 52 6.47 16.39 3.14
C GLN A 52 7.21 15.76 4.31
N SER A 53 8.12 14.82 4.04
CA SER A 53 9.00 14.27 5.07
C SER A 53 10.01 15.30 5.58
N ASP A 54 10.48 15.11 6.81
CA ASP A 54 11.46 16.01 7.44
C ASP A 54 12.37 15.20 8.38
N GLY A 55 13.14 14.29 7.79
CA GLY A 55 13.92 13.29 8.53
C GLY A 55 14.98 12.61 7.67
N SER A 56 15.59 11.56 8.21
CA SER A 56 16.51 10.70 7.47
C SER A 56 15.74 9.66 6.66
N GLN A 57 16.22 9.36 5.45
CA GLN A 57 15.76 8.20 4.69
C GLN A 57 16.06 6.88 5.44
N PRO A 58 15.24 5.83 5.25
CA PRO A 58 14.02 5.81 4.43
C PRO A 58 12.85 6.56 5.08
N HIS A 59 12.03 7.22 4.26
CA HIS A 59 10.80 7.88 4.72
C HIS A 59 9.66 6.87 4.73
N LEU A 60 8.97 6.73 5.87
CA LEU A 60 8.04 5.64 6.08
C LEU A 60 6.61 6.17 6.20
N ILE A 61 5.66 5.47 5.56
CA ILE A 61 4.22 5.61 5.78
C ILE A 61 3.69 4.25 6.20
N ASN A 62 3.12 4.18 7.39
CA ASN A 62 2.57 2.97 7.99
C ASN A 62 1.05 3.01 7.97
N ILE A 63 0.43 1.89 7.61
CA ILE A 63 -1.01 1.69 7.49
C ILE A 63 -1.37 0.47 8.34
N GLN A 64 -1.90 0.71 9.53
CA GLN A 64 -2.24 -0.31 10.51
C GLN A 64 -3.74 -0.59 10.51
N PHE A 65 -4.12 -1.84 10.36
CA PHE A 65 -5.50 -2.31 10.49
C PHE A 65 -5.74 -2.97 11.84
N PHE A 66 -6.96 -2.83 12.38
CA PHE A 66 -7.39 -3.47 13.62
C PHE A 66 -7.58 -5.00 13.50
N LYS A 67 -7.81 -5.48 12.27
CA LYS A 67 -7.96 -6.90 11.94
C LYS A 67 -7.09 -7.23 10.74
N LYS A 68 -6.76 -8.51 10.55
CA LYS A 68 -5.99 -8.97 9.39
C LYS A 68 -6.77 -8.76 8.10
N THR A 69 -6.46 -7.67 7.39
CA THR A 69 -7.21 -7.20 6.22
C THR A 69 -6.60 -7.75 4.93
N TYR A 70 -7.46 -8.17 3.99
CA TYR A 70 -7.01 -8.51 2.64
C TYR A 70 -6.88 -7.23 1.82
N ILE A 71 -5.67 -6.95 1.33
CA ILE A 71 -5.31 -5.75 0.58
C ILE A 71 -5.08 -6.17 -0.87
N SER A 72 -5.90 -5.67 -1.80
CA SER A 72 -5.76 -5.96 -3.23
C SER A 72 -4.65 -5.12 -3.84
N CYS A 73 -4.60 -3.82 -3.54
CA CYS A 73 -3.55 -2.94 -4.05
C CYS A 73 -3.30 -1.71 -3.17
N LEU A 74 -2.12 -1.11 -3.35
CA LEU A 74 -1.76 0.21 -2.85
C LEU A 74 -1.63 1.15 -4.04
N LYS A 75 -2.23 2.33 -3.97
CA LYS A 75 -2.15 3.35 -5.01
C LYS A 75 -1.50 4.58 -4.45
N ILE A 76 -0.54 5.15 -5.16
CA ILE A 76 0.14 6.39 -4.78
C ILE A 76 0.08 7.39 -5.93
N TYR A 77 -0.01 8.68 -5.60
CA TYR A 77 0.07 9.76 -6.58
C TYR A 77 1.34 10.56 -6.38
N THR A 78 2.14 10.67 -7.45
CA THR A 78 3.41 11.40 -7.51
C THR A 78 3.47 12.16 -8.83
N ASP A 79 4.05 13.35 -8.84
CA ASP A 79 4.22 14.15 -10.05
C ASP A 79 5.65 14.72 -10.12
N PHE A 80 6.47 14.15 -11.00
CA PHE A 80 7.86 14.53 -11.16
C PHE A 80 8.05 15.98 -11.60
N LYS A 81 7.14 16.52 -12.41
CA LYS A 81 7.26 17.88 -12.94
C LYS A 81 6.96 18.90 -11.84
N LEU A 82 6.06 18.56 -10.91
CA LEU A 82 5.72 19.44 -9.79
C LEU A 82 6.69 19.30 -8.61
N ASP A 83 7.20 18.09 -8.36
CA ASP A 83 7.96 17.78 -7.15
C ASP A 83 9.49 17.70 -7.37
N GLU A 84 9.96 17.56 -8.61
CA GLU A 84 11.38 17.51 -8.98
C GLU A 84 12.16 16.53 -8.07
N SER A 85 13.13 17.03 -7.30
CA SER A 85 13.95 16.24 -6.36
C SER A 85 13.16 15.64 -5.18
N TYR A 86 11.97 16.13 -4.87
CA TYR A 86 11.11 15.56 -3.82
C TYR A 86 10.37 14.29 -4.29
N THR A 87 10.43 13.97 -5.58
CA THR A 87 9.74 12.83 -6.16
C THR A 87 10.38 11.50 -5.74
N PRO A 88 9.64 10.57 -5.12
CA PRO A 88 10.13 9.23 -4.82
C PRO A 88 10.73 8.56 -6.07
N LYS A 89 11.91 7.97 -5.93
CA LYS A 89 12.61 7.25 -7.01
C LYS A 89 12.63 5.76 -6.75
N GLU A 90 13.00 5.33 -5.55
CA GLU A 90 12.99 3.92 -5.17
C GLU A 90 12.06 3.74 -3.98
N ILE A 91 11.10 2.81 -4.11
CA ILE A 91 10.14 2.49 -3.06
C ILE A 91 10.17 1.01 -2.74
N SER A 92 9.84 0.69 -1.49
CA SER A 92 9.68 -0.66 -0.96
C SER A 92 8.35 -0.76 -0.22
N VAL A 93 7.60 -1.81 -0.48
CA VAL A 93 6.38 -2.16 0.23
C VAL A 93 6.66 -3.35 1.11
N ARG A 94 6.33 -3.21 2.40
CA ARG A 94 6.61 -4.18 3.44
C ARG A 94 5.36 -4.50 4.23
N VAL A 95 5.29 -5.70 4.78
CA VAL A 95 4.16 -6.12 5.62
C VAL A 95 4.60 -6.93 6.83
N GLY A 96 3.79 -6.84 7.88
CA GLY A 96 4.04 -7.53 9.15
C GLY A 96 2.82 -7.52 10.06
N LEU A 97 3.02 -7.98 11.29
CA LEU A 97 2.07 -7.81 12.38
C LEU A 97 2.29 -6.46 13.08
N HIS A 98 3.56 -6.09 13.26
CA HIS A 98 4.04 -4.87 13.92
C HIS A 98 5.24 -4.29 13.14
N ASP A 99 5.81 -3.20 13.62
CA ASP A 99 6.95 -2.51 12.98
C ASP A 99 8.26 -3.31 12.99
N HIS A 100 8.45 -4.21 13.96
CA HIS A 100 9.68 -5.00 14.10
C HIS A 100 9.72 -6.30 13.27
N ASP A 101 8.61 -6.72 12.66
CA ASP A 101 8.51 -7.98 11.90
C ASP A 101 8.13 -7.75 10.42
N LEU A 102 8.44 -6.56 9.91
CA LEU A 102 8.17 -6.19 8.52
C LEU A 102 9.06 -6.97 7.54
N HIS A 103 8.41 -7.56 6.54
CA HIS A 103 9.06 -8.25 5.42
C HIS A 103 8.79 -7.49 4.12
N GLU A 104 9.84 -7.24 3.32
CA GLU A 104 9.71 -6.64 1.99
C GLU A 104 9.03 -7.62 1.03
N ILE A 105 7.92 -7.19 0.44
CA ILE A 105 7.15 -7.99 -0.54
C ILE A 105 7.23 -7.40 -1.94
N HIS A 106 7.55 -6.12 -2.05
CA HIS A 106 7.68 -5.44 -3.32
C HIS A 106 8.75 -4.35 -3.23
N LYS A 107 9.56 -4.22 -4.26
CA LYS A 107 10.53 -3.15 -4.40
C LYS A 107 10.56 -2.72 -5.86
N MET A 108 10.45 -1.42 -6.12
CA MET A 108 10.41 -0.90 -7.47
C MET A 108 11.06 0.48 -7.59
N GLU A 109 11.55 0.76 -8.79
CA GLU A 109 12.05 2.07 -9.20
C GLU A 109 10.98 2.79 -10.01
N LEU A 110 10.82 4.09 -9.76
CA LEU A 110 9.91 5.00 -10.42
C LEU A 110 10.74 5.91 -11.32
N ASN A 111 10.40 5.96 -12.62
CA ASN A 111 11.11 6.78 -13.60
C ASN A 111 10.26 8.00 -13.94
N GLU A 112 10.57 9.14 -13.33
CA GLU A 112 9.88 10.42 -13.55
C GLU A 112 8.34 10.28 -13.56
N PRO A 113 7.73 9.70 -12.51
CA PRO A 113 6.31 9.38 -12.51
C PRO A 113 5.43 10.63 -12.60
N ASP A 114 4.33 10.54 -13.34
CA ASP A 114 3.37 11.62 -13.60
C ASP A 114 1.95 11.07 -13.43
N GLY A 115 1.52 10.93 -12.18
CA GLY A 115 0.17 10.53 -11.81
C GLY A 115 0.08 9.33 -10.86
N TRP A 116 -1.01 8.57 -11.02
CA TRP A 116 -1.31 7.41 -10.18
C TRP A 116 -0.46 6.20 -10.55
N ILE A 117 0.21 5.63 -9.55
CA ILE A 117 0.88 4.34 -9.63
C ILE A 117 0.06 3.35 -8.80
N THR A 118 -0.31 2.22 -9.40
CA THR A 118 -1.01 1.13 -8.72
C THR A 118 -0.07 -0.03 -8.51
N ILE A 119 0.13 -0.41 -7.26
CA ILE A 119 0.97 -1.54 -6.83
C ILE A 119 0.03 -2.68 -6.46
N PRO A 120 -0.08 -3.74 -7.28
CA PRO A 120 -0.89 -4.91 -6.94
C PRO A 120 -0.22 -5.68 -5.80
N LEU A 121 -1.00 -6.02 -4.77
CA LEU A 121 -0.50 -6.61 -3.53
C LEU A 121 -1.09 -8.01 -3.28
N ASN A 122 -2.42 -8.16 -3.32
CA ASN A 122 -3.12 -9.44 -3.10
C ASN A 122 -2.65 -10.24 -1.85
N ILE A 123 -2.54 -9.55 -0.72
CA ILE A 123 -1.99 -10.10 0.54
C ILE A 123 -2.93 -9.85 1.72
N ARG A 124 -2.70 -10.56 2.83
CA ARG A 124 -3.37 -10.31 4.12
C ARG A 124 -2.37 -9.86 5.16
N ALA A 125 -2.53 -8.65 5.69
CA ALA A 125 -1.62 -8.08 6.68
C ALA A 125 -2.37 -7.29 7.77
N PHE A 126 -1.70 -7.09 8.91
CA PHE A 126 -2.14 -6.13 9.92
C PHE A 126 -1.46 -4.78 9.71
N LEU A 127 -0.17 -4.79 9.36
CA LEU A 127 0.60 -3.61 9.02
C LEU A 127 1.06 -3.67 7.56
N LEU A 128 0.81 -2.60 6.83
CA LEU A 128 1.40 -2.30 5.53
C LEU A 128 2.29 -1.05 5.68
N GLN A 129 3.54 -1.14 5.22
CA GLN A 129 4.48 -0.01 5.22
C GLN A 129 4.92 0.29 3.80
N LEU A 130 4.77 1.54 3.39
CA LEU A 130 5.45 2.11 2.24
C LEU A 130 6.73 2.80 2.72
N ALA A 131 7.88 2.35 2.23
CA ALA A 131 9.18 2.94 2.48
C ALA A 131 9.71 3.61 1.21
N ILE A 132 9.89 4.93 1.26
CA ILE A 132 10.60 5.67 0.21
C ILE A 132 12.09 5.61 0.55
N LEU A 133 12.83 4.85 -0.25
CA LEU A 133 14.24 4.54 -0.03
C LEU A 133 15.16 5.62 -0.59
N SER A 134 14.79 6.20 -1.73
CA SER A 134 15.50 7.33 -2.33
C SER A 134 14.57 8.17 -3.19
N ASN A 135 14.99 9.40 -3.48
CA ASN A 135 14.29 10.33 -4.35
C ASN A 135 15.09 10.65 -5.61
N HIS A 136 14.42 11.24 -6.60
CA HIS A 136 15.07 11.73 -7.79
C HIS A 136 16.08 12.83 -7.45
N GLN A 137 17.10 12.98 -8.30
CA GLN A 137 18.11 14.04 -8.18
C GLN A 137 18.81 14.09 -6.80
N ASN A 138 18.87 12.95 -6.09
CA ASN A 138 19.38 12.84 -4.72
C ASN A 138 18.66 13.75 -3.71
N GLY A 139 17.37 13.99 -3.91
CA GLY A 139 16.57 14.76 -2.97
C GLY A 139 16.51 14.13 -1.59
N ARG A 140 16.57 14.98 -0.56
CA ARG A 140 16.63 14.55 0.84
C ARG A 140 15.26 14.16 1.40
N ASN A 141 14.26 14.99 1.15
CA ASN A 141 12.89 14.84 1.65
C ASN A 141 11.96 14.47 0.50
N SER A 142 10.84 13.81 0.79
CA SER A 142 9.89 13.34 -0.22
C SER A 142 8.58 14.10 -0.15
N HIS A 143 7.96 14.30 -1.31
CA HIS A 143 6.56 14.65 -1.44
C HIS A 143 5.76 13.43 -1.85
N LEU A 144 4.64 13.21 -1.18
CA LEU A 144 3.61 12.30 -1.64
C LEU A 144 2.28 13.05 -1.55
N ARG A 145 1.61 13.18 -2.69
CA ARG A 145 0.37 13.97 -2.79
C ARG A 145 -0.82 13.17 -2.31
N GLN A 146 -0.91 11.90 -2.74
CA GLN A 146 -1.99 11.02 -2.29
C GLN A 146 -1.54 9.57 -2.15
N ILE A 147 -2.27 8.85 -1.29
CA ILE A 147 -2.16 7.41 -1.12
C ILE A 147 -3.54 6.82 -0.88
N LYS A 148 -3.80 5.65 -1.44
CA LYS A 148 -5.05 4.90 -1.28
C LYS A 148 -4.71 3.44 -1.08
N VAL A 149 -5.30 2.83 -0.05
CA VAL A 149 -5.21 1.39 0.18
C VAL A 149 -6.54 0.76 -0.20
N CYS A 150 -6.49 -0.30 -0.99
CA CYS A 150 -7.68 -0.92 -1.55
C CYS A 150 -7.82 -2.38 -1.12
N VAL A 151 -9.08 -2.79 -0.99
CA VAL A 151 -9.51 -4.18 -0.80
C VAL A 151 -10.46 -4.56 -1.93
N PRO A 152 -10.66 -5.87 -2.19
CA PRO A 152 -11.73 -6.33 -3.06
C PRO A 152 -13.10 -5.79 -2.64
N ALA A 153 -13.90 -5.27 -3.58
CA ALA A 153 -15.25 -4.80 -3.29
C ALA A 153 -16.12 -5.90 -2.65
N ASP A 154 -15.94 -7.15 -3.06
CA ASP A 154 -16.68 -8.33 -2.55
C ASP A 154 -15.94 -9.06 -1.41
N SER A 155 -15.15 -8.34 -0.61
CA SER A 155 -14.33 -8.95 0.45
C SER A 155 -15.11 -9.88 1.40
N ASP A 156 -16.36 -9.54 1.74
CA ASP A 156 -17.23 -10.37 2.58
C ASP A 156 -17.72 -11.64 1.85
N TYR A 157 -17.99 -11.56 0.54
CA TYR A 157 -18.39 -12.72 -0.27
C TYR A 157 -17.26 -13.73 -0.35
N ILE A 158 -16.02 -13.27 -0.49
CA ILE A 158 -14.84 -14.13 -0.64
C ILE A 158 -14.44 -14.77 0.68
N PHE A 159 -14.50 -14.03 1.79
CA PHE A 159 -14.31 -14.63 3.10
C PHE A 159 -15.32 -15.75 3.35
N ASN A 160 -16.57 -15.56 2.95
CA ASN A 160 -17.59 -16.58 3.11
C ASN A 160 -17.45 -17.76 2.13
N HIS A 161 -17.09 -17.54 0.85
CA HIS A 161 -17.03 -18.63 -0.16
C HIS A 161 -15.69 -19.39 -0.21
N LYS A 162 -14.56 -18.71 0.08
CA LYS A 162 -13.24 -19.36 0.05
C LYS A 162 -12.99 -20.21 1.31
N TYR A 163 -13.66 -19.87 2.41
CA TYR A 163 -13.52 -20.55 3.71
C TYR A 163 -14.77 -21.35 4.14
N SER A 164 -15.83 -21.42 3.30
CA SER A 164 -16.97 -22.33 3.52
C SER A 164 -16.70 -23.79 3.12
N ASN A 165 -15.64 -24.05 2.34
CA ASN A 165 -15.22 -25.42 2.05
C ASN A 165 -14.42 -25.96 3.24
N ASN A 166 -14.97 -27.00 3.88
CA ASN A 166 -14.78 -27.45 5.25
C ASN A 166 -13.38 -27.96 5.69
N GLU A 167 -12.26 -27.65 5.02
CA GLU A 167 -10.96 -28.24 5.38
C GLU A 167 -9.99 -27.35 6.18
N MET A 168 -10.32 -26.10 6.50
CA MET A 168 -9.45 -25.27 7.37
C MET A 168 -10.22 -24.38 8.35
N ARG A 169 -11.19 -24.97 9.06
CA ARG A 169 -11.77 -24.33 10.27
C ARG A 169 -10.78 -24.24 11.44
N SER A 170 -9.65 -24.95 11.40
CA SER A 170 -8.65 -24.95 12.46
C SER A 170 -7.78 -23.68 12.52
N TYR A 171 -7.68 -22.90 11.44
CA TYR A 171 -6.80 -21.72 11.39
C TYR A 171 -7.52 -20.36 11.55
N ALA A 172 -8.86 -20.36 11.57
CA ALA A 172 -9.67 -19.15 11.72
C ALA A 172 -10.22 -18.96 13.15
N MET A 173 -9.82 -19.82 14.10
CA MET A 173 -10.29 -19.83 15.48
C MET A 173 -9.17 -19.69 16.51
N ASP A 174 -8.00 -19.18 16.11
CA ASP A 174 -7.03 -18.68 17.09
C ASP A 174 -7.09 -17.15 17.12
N ARG A 175 -7.30 -16.68 18.35
CA ARG A 175 -7.67 -15.33 18.78
C ARG A 175 -6.60 -14.29 18.50
#